data_AF-A0A2U1F7S6-F1
#
_entry.id   AF-A0A2U1F7S6-F1
#
_cell.length_a   1.000
_cell.length_b   1.000
_cell.length_c   1.000
_cell.angle_alpha   90.00
_cell.angle_beta   90.00
_cell.angle_gamma   90.00
#
_symmetry.space_group_name_H-M   'P 1'
#
loop_
_entity.id
_entity.type
_entity.pdbx_description
1 polymer ?
#
loop_
_entity_poly.entity_id
_entity_poly.type
_entity_poly.pdbx_seq_one_letter_code
_entity_poly.pdbx_strand_id
1 'polypeptide(L)'
;MTDTEARTTSSPTTRVPSQRSSPGTPTPSPEHWLGEVLAAMGCRRAGLKWQCPAHGHTGLHSAALAIGRRDDDRGAWLHCHAGCSVTAVLRALGLRPNHLQRPPHITPSRYVHLRGLRREWPELKNAAHPERAGYRHEAWHLYGPDHAKQRMRRADGSKTMRWESRNARGEWVPGLLGTREADLPLYRQDEVRMAAAASESVVLCESESSCDALHGVYATTWAGGAGSPPVETLTRVLEGADVVIVPDHDDAGLACLARLVVALPHARVLVGELGEDAKDLYDRVGLDRFLEQLASAPTAESRGGREDFRSHAG
;
A
#
# COMPACT_ATOMS: atom_id res chain seq x y z
N MET A 1 92.36 38.56 23.62
CA MET A 1 91.96 37.45 24.53
C MET A 1 91.09 38.12 25.58
N THR A 2 89.77 38.09 25.56
CA THR A 2 88.80 37.04 25.21
C THR A 2 87.46 37.69 24.83
N ASP A 3 86.96 37.39 23.63
CA ASP A 3 85.55 37.53 23.24
C ASP A 3 84.86 36.19 23.49
N THR A 4 83.71 36.20 24.17
CA THR A 4 82.76 35.07 24.15
C THR A 4 81.37 35.64 23.96
N GLU A 5 80.96 35.75 22.71
CA GLU A 5 79.59 36.05 22.29
C GLU A 5 78.70 34.82 22.43
N ALA A 6 77.48 35.08 22.90
CA ALA A 6 76.37 34.14 22.97
C ALA A 6 75.88 33.75 21.56
N ARG A 7 75.71 32.45 21.31
CA ARG A 7 74.93 31.94 20.16
C ARG A 7 73.71 31.17 20.65
N THR A 8 72.58 31.84 20.61
CA THR A 8 71.23 31.26 20.66
C THR A 8 70.91 30.65 19.29
N THR A 9 70.63 29.35 19.25
CA THR A 9 70.21 28.62 18.06
C THR A 9 68.71 28.82 17.81
N SER A 10 68.36 29.47 16.70
CA SER A 10 66.99 29.66 16.23
C SER A 10 66.51 28.44 15.45
N SER A 11 65.46 27.78 15.94
CA SER A 11 64.75 26.67 15.26
C SER A 11 63.95 27.15 14.05
N PRO A 12 63.91 26.39 12.93
CA PRO A 12 63.13 26.76 11.76
C PRO A 12 61.63 26.54 12.00
N THR A 13 60.85 27.61 11.87
CA THR A 13 59.39 27.57 11.95
C THR A 13 58.81 26.98 10.67
N THR A 14 58.37 25.72 10.72
CA THR A 14 57.62 25.08 9.62
C THR A 14 56.25 25.76 9.49
N ARG A 15 56.10 26.67 8.52
CA ARG A 15 54.77 27.22 8.15
C ARG A 15 53.93 26.11 7.51
N VAL A 16 52.82 25.76 8.16
CA VAL A 16 51.78 24.91 7.57
C VAL A 16 51.23 25.62 6.32
N PRO A 17 51.15 24.96 5.14
CA PRO A 17 50.59 25.58 3.96
C PRO A 17 49.11 25.91 4.17
N SER A 18 48.75 27.17 3.93
CA SER A 18 47.36 27.62 3.83
C SER A 18 46.70 26.88 2.67
N GLN A 19 45.72 26.03 2.97
CA GLN A 19 44.88 25.41 1.96
C GLN A 19 44.04 26.50 1.28
N ARG A 20 44.25 26.71 -0.02
CA ARG A 20 43.35 27.52 -0.85
C ARG A 20 41.98 26.85 -0.85
N SER A 21 40.96 27.59 -0.45
CA SER A 21 39.57 27.17 -0.53
C SER A 21 39.19 26.98 -2.00
N SER A 22 38.98 25.75 -2.42
CA SER A 22 38.30 25.44 -3.68
C SER A 22 36.88 26.04 -3.64
N PRO A 23 36.32 26.49 -4.78
CA PRO A 23 34.92 26.92 -4.84
C PRO A 23 34.03 25.77 -4.34
N GLY A 24 33.32 26.00 -3.24
CA GLY A 24 32.59 24.97 -2.52
C GLY A 24 31.56 24.30 -3.41
N THR A 25 31.59 22.96 -3.48
CA THR A 25 30.50 22.17 -4.04
C THR A 25 29.19 22.62 -3.38
N PRO A 26 28.13 22.93 -4.14
CA PRO A 26 26.86 23.32 -3.55
C PRO A 26 26.43 22.25 -2.53
N THR A 27 25.99 22.70 -1.35
CA THR A 27 25.49 21.76 -0.32
C THR A 27 24.33 20.99 -0.94
N PRO A 28 24.39 19.64 -1.01
CA PRO A 28 23.33 18.86 -1.63
C PRO A 28 22.01 19.12 -0.91
N SER A 29 20.91 19.11 -1.65
CA SER A 29 19.58 19.26 -1.06
C SER A 29 19.32 18.18 -0.01
N PRO A 30 18.48 18.42 1.01
CA PRO A 30 18.32 17.49 2.13
C PRO A 30 17.95 16.06 1.71
N GLU A 31 17.08 15.90 0.71
CA GLU A 31 16.70 14.61 0.16
C GLU A 31 17.86 13.91 -0.55
N HIS A 32 18.73 14.67 -1.23
CA HIS A 32 19.92 14.14 -1.89
C HIS A 32 20.96 13.68 -0.85
N TRP A 33 21.21 14.51 0.16
CA TRP A 33 22.12 14.17 1.27
C TRP A 33 21.67 12.90 2.00
N LEU A 34 20.37 12.76 2.28
CA LEU A 34 19.81 11.56 2.91
C LEU A 34 19.95 10.31 2.02
N GLY A 35 19.73 10.45 0.71
CA GLY A 35 19.94 9.38 -0.26
C GLY A 35 21.40 8.90 -0.29
N GLU A 36 22.35 9.84 -0.27
CA GLU A 36 23.77 9.52 -0.20
C GLU A 36 24.19 8.86 1.12
N VAL A 37 23.56 9.23 2.25
CA VAL A 37 23.80 8.55 3.53
C VAL A 37 23.36 7.09 3.46
N LEU A 38 22.18 6.81 2.91
CA LEU A 38 21.69 5.43 2.75
C LEU A 38 22.60 4.62 1.82
N ALA A 39 23.03 5.21 0.71
CA ALA A 39 23.99 4.59 -0.19
C ALA A 39 25.31 4.26 0.55
N ALA A 40 25.86 5.21 1.30
CA ALA A 40 27.09 5.04 2.06
C ALA A 40 26.96 4.02 3.21
N MET A 41 25.77 3.90 3.82
CA MET A 41 25.46 2.84 4.79
C MET A 41 25.42 1.44 4.17
N GLY A 42 25.22 1.34 2.85
CA GLY A 42 25.08 0.09 2.10
C GLY A 42 23.63 -0.30 1.83
N CYS A 43 22.65 0.55 2.16
CA CYS A 43 21.24 0.28 1.87
C CYS A 43 21.05 0.14 0.36
N ARG A 44 20.35 -0.92 -0.06
CA ARG A 44 20.07 -1.16 -1.47
C ARG A 44 18.90 -0.33 -1.97
N ARG A 45 18.80 -0.11 -3.27
CA ARG A 45 17.73 0.67 -3.92
C ARG A 45 17.06 -0.14 -5.02
N ALA A 46 15.74 -0.03 -5.13
CA ALA A 46 14.95 -0.55 -6.25
C ALA A 46 13.98 0.55 -6.73
N GLY A 47 14.15 1.02 -7.97
CA GLY A 47 13.42 2.16 -8.50
C GLY A 47 13.66 3.43 -7.65
N LEU A 48 12.58 4.03 -7.15
CA LEU A 48 12.64 5.21 -6.27
C LEU A 48 12.74 4.88 -4.78
N LYS A 49 12.68 3.60 -4.39
CA LYS A 49 12.64 3.18 -2.98
C LYS A 49 13.97 2.61 -2.52
N TRP A 50 14.33 2.92 -1.28
CA TRP A 50 15.48 2.39 -0.56
C TRP A 50 15.06 1.25 0.38
N GLN A 51 16.01 0.35 0.66
CA GLN A 51 15.94 -0.55 1.79
C GLN A 51 15.89 0.29 3.08
N CYS A 52 14.86 0.06 3.89
CA CYS A 52 14.66 0.88 5.07
C CYS A 52 15.65 0.50 6.17
N PRO A 53 16.41 1.45 6.74
CA PRO A 53 17.41 1.11 7.74
C PRO A 53 16.82 0.75 9.11
N ALA A 54 15.53 0.98 9.32
CA ALA A 54 14.85 0.65 10.58
C ALA A 54 14.43 -0.83 10.68
N HIS A 55 14.20 -1.52 9.55
CA HIS A 55 13.76 -2.92 9.56
C HIS A 55 14.46 -3.80 8.51
N GLY A 56 14.97 -3.22 7.43
CA GLY A 56 15.48 -3.96 6.27
C GLY A 56 16.92 -4.47 6.42
N HIS A 57 17.44 -4.55 7.65
CA HIS A 57 18.82 -4.93 7.94
C HIS A 57 18.97 -6.39 8.41
N THR A 58 17.89 -7.18 8.41
CA THR A 58 17.89 -8.62 8.75
C THR A 58 16.91 -9.33 7.84
N GLY A 59 17.21 -10.52 7.30
CA GLY A 59 16.24 -11.29 6.52
C GLY A 59 15.88 -10.69 5.15
N LEU A 60 14.93 -11.33 4.45
CA LEU A 60 14.54 -10.96 3.08
C LEU A 60 13.46 -9.87 3.08
N HIS A 61 13.77 -8.69 2.52
CA HIS A 61 12.86 -7.53 2.50
C HIS A 61 12.82 -6.85 1.13
N SER A 62 11.69 -6.21 0.81
CA SER A 62 11.57 -5.34 -0.37
C SER A 62 12.04 -3.91 -0.04
N ALA A 63 12.41 -3.12 -1.05
CA ALA A 63 12.67 -1.70 -0.84
C ALA A 63 11.37 -0.97 -0.47
N ALA A 64 11.37 -0.26 0.66
CA ALA A 64 10.15 0.28 1.26
C ALA A 64 10.26 1.74 1.69
N LEU A 65 11.47 2.30 1.80
CA LEU A 65 11.68 3.69 2.22
C LEU A 65 11.71 4.61 1.00
N ALA A 66 10.73 5.51 0.91
CA ALA A 66 10.73 6.63 -0.01
C ALA A 66 11.31 7.87 0.66
N ILE A 67 12.02 8.68 -0.13
CA ILE A 67 12.60 9.97 0.26
C ILE A 67 12.25 10.94 -0.85
N GLY A 68 11.81 12.12 -0.48
CA GLY A 68 11.52 13.18 -1.44
C GLY A 68 11.75 14.55 -0.82
N ARG A 69 11.75 15.55 -1.69
CA ARG A 69 11.73 16.96 -1.30
C ARG A 69 10.31 17.32 -0.85
N ARG A 70 10.19 18.18 0.16
CA ARG A 70 8.90 18.77 0.57
C ARG A 70 8.44 19.78 -0.48
N ASP A 71 7.13 19.92 -0.63
CA ASP A 71 6.53 20.82 -1.62
C ASP A 71 6.86 22.30 -1.37
N ASP A 72 7.18 22.66 -0.12
CA ASP A 72 7.61 24.00 0.24
C ASP A 72 9.11 24.26 0.03
N ASP A 73 9.82 23.31 -0.58
CA ASP A 73 11.27 23.29 -0.80
C ASP A 73 12.12 23.46 0.49
N ARG A 74 11.51 23.38 1.68
CA ARG A 74 12.18 23.53 2.99
C ARG A 74 12.45 22.19 3.65
N GLY A 75 13.08 21.29 2.90
CA GLY A 75 13.61 20.03 3.43
C GLY A 75 13.11 18.78 2.73
N ALA A 76 13.36 17.65 3.37
CA ALA A 76 12.97 16.33 2.91
C ALA A 76 11.81 15.75 3.72
N TRP A 77 11.14 14.78 3.14
CA TRP A 77 10.23 13.86 3.83
C TRP A 77 10.72 12.42 3.66
N LEU A 78 10.30 11.56 4.60
CA LEU A 78 10.57 10.13 4.61
C LEU A 78 9.25 9.39 4.79
N HIS A 79 9.03 8.31 4.04
CA HIS A 79 7.90 7.42 4.25
C HIS A 79 8.32 5.97 4.05
N CYS A 80 8.03 5.11 5.04
CA CYS A 80 8.28 3.69 4.94
C CYS A 80 6.96 2.95 4.69
N HIS A 81 6.80 2.35 3.51
CA HIS A 81 5.60 1.58 3.15
C HIS A 81 5.44 0.26 3.90
N ALA A 82 6.45 -0.15 4.69
CA ALA A 82 6.36 -1.32 5.57
C ALA A 82 5.96 -0.95 7.01
N GLY A 83 5.56 0.30 7.28
CA GLY A 83 4.99 0.72 8.56
C GLY A 83 5.98 1.28 9.59
N CYS A 84 7.27 1.48 9.25
CA CYS A 84 8.19 2.15 10.17
C CYS A 84 7.83 3.63 10.34
N SER A 85 7.78 4.10 11.58
CA SER A 85 7.62 5.53 11.86
C SER A 85 8.84 6.32 11.38
N VAL A 86 8.64 7.59 10.99
CA VAL A 86 9.72 8.51 10.61
C VAL A 86 10.78 8.58 11.72
N THR A 87 10.36 8.61 12.98
CA THR A 87 11.25 8.61 14.14
C THR A 87 12.13 7.36 14.20
N ALA A 88 11.60 6.17 13.90
CA ALA A 88 12.38 4.94 13.87
C ALA A 88 13.44 4.98 12.75
N VAL A 89 13.08 5.48 11.56
CA VAL A 89 14.00 5.63 10.45
C VAL A 89 15.12 6.63 10.78
N LEU A 90 14.78 7.81 11.31
CA LEU A 90 15.76 8.81 11.71
C LEU A 90 16.70 8.30 12.80
N ARG A 91 16.17 7.55 13.78
CA ARG A 91 16.99 6.90 14.81
C ARG A 91 18.00 5.93 14.20
N ALA A 92 17.58 5.10 13.25
CA ALA A 92 18.47 4.18 12.54
C ALA A 92 19.56 4.91 11.73
N LEU A 93 19.26 6.12 11.23
CA LEU A 93 20.23 7.00 10.55
C LEU A 93 21.09 7.84 11.54
N GLY A 94 20.84 7.74 12.85
CA GLY A 94 21.48 8.58 13.86
C GLY A 94 21.12 10.07 13.78
N LEU A 95 20.00 10.41 13.13
CA LEU A 95 19.53 11.76 12.86
C LEU A 95 18.40 12.19 13.80
N ARG A 96 18.15 13.50 13.86
CA ARG A 96 17.04 14.13 14.57
C ARG A 96 16.06 14.73 13.55
N PRO A 97 14.79 14.99 13.92
CA PRO A 97 13.78 15.56 13.00
C PRO A 97 14.24 16.82 12.26
N ASN A 98 14.97 17.73 12.93
CA ASN A 98 15.50 18.95 12.32
C ASN A 98 16.45 18.68 11.14
N HIS A 99 17.11 17.51 11.10
CA HIS A 99 18.01 17.16 9.99
C HIS A 99 17.29 16.85 8.68
N LEU A 100 15.97 16.68 8.69
CA LEU A 100 15.18 16.63 7.46
C LEU A 100 15.17 17.98 6.74
N GLN A 101 15.27 19.10 7.47
CA GLN A 101 15.34 20.43 6.90
C GLN A 101 16.78 20.91 6.73
N ARG A 102 17.62 20.60 7.73
CA ARG A 102 19.00 21.07 7.82
C ARG A 102 19.94 19.89 8.09
N PRO A 103 20.35 19.16 7.04
CA PRO A 103 21.29 18.07 7.17
C PRO A 103 22.61 18.55 7.81
N PRO A 104 23.33 17.68 8.52
CA PRO A 104 24.68 17.98 8.99
C PRO A 104 25.60 18.49 7.86
N HIS A 105 26.38 19.53 8.14
CA HIS A 105 27.37 20.11 7.21
C HIS A 105 28.64 19.24 7.15
N ILE A 106 28.48 17.99 6.75
CA ILE A 106 29.53 16.99 6.59
C ILE A 106 29.14 16.09 5.41
N THR A 107 30.12 15.54 4.71
CA THR A 107 29.83 14.62 3.61
C THR A 107 29.13 13.36 4.13
N PRO A 108 28.13 12.82 3.41
CA PRO A 108 27.42 11.60 3.82
C PRO A 108 28.33 10.42 4.14
N SER A 109 29.34 10.15 3.32
CA SER A 109 30.30 9.06 3.58
C SER A 109 31.08 9.25 4.89
N ARG A 110 31.51 10.48 5.19
CA ARG A 110 32.20 10.80 6.44
C ARG A 110 31.25 10.72 7.63
N TYR A 111 30.00 11.15 7.48
CA TYR A 111 28.97 10.98 8.51
C TYR A 111 28.74 9.51 8.85
N VAL A 112 28.56 8.65 7.85
CA VAL A 112 28.37 7.20 8.03
C VAL A 112 29.57 6.56 8.73
N HIS A 113 30.78 6.94 8.34
CA HIS A 113 32.02 6.46 8.98
C HIS A 113 32.09 6.87 10.46
N LEU A 114 31.93 8.16 10.76
CA LEU A 114 32.01 8.67 12.14
C LEU A 114 30.92 8.12 13.06
N ARG A 115 29.75 7.79 12.50
CA ARG A 115 28.62 7.23 13.26
C ARG A 115 28.60 5.70 13.28
N GLY A 116 29.56 5.03 12.63
CA GLY A 116 29.62 3.56 12.59
C GLY A 116 28.38 2.92 11.97
N LEU A 117 27.77 3.56 10.96
CA LEU A 117 26.47 3.15 10.42
C LEU A 117 26.57 2.13 9.26
N ARG A 118 27.78 1.84 8.78
CA ARG A 118 27.99 0.88 7.69
C ARG A 118 27.65 -0.53 8.18
N ARG A 119 26.87 -1.25 7.39
CA ARG A 119 26.43 -2.62 7.70
C ARG A 119 26.41 -3.47 6.45
N GLU A 120 26.43 -4.79 6.62
CA GLU A 120 26.07 -5.71 5.56
C GLU A 120 24.56 -5.73 5.40
N TRP A 121 24.08 -5.61 4.16
CA TRP A 121 22.65 -5.56 3.86
C TRP A 121 22.25 -6.76 3.01
N PRO A 122 21.20 -7.50 3.43
CA PRO A 122 20.70 -8.63 2.65
C PRO A 122 20.24 -8.17 1.28
N GLU A 123 20.22 -9.09 0.31
CA GLU A 123 19.64 -8.80 -1.00
C GLU A 123 18.18 -8.38 -0.86
N LEU A 124 17.76 -7.44 -1.71
CA LEU A 124 16.36 -7.09 -1.80
C LEU A 124 15.59 -8.30 -2.33
N LYS A 125 14.40 -8.56 -1.76
CA LYS A 125 13.39 -9.37 -2.43
C LYS A 125 13.16 -8.70 -3.78
N ASN A 126 13.62 -9.33 -4.85
CA ASN A 126 13.25 -8.91 -6.19
C ASN A 126 11.72 -8.87 -6.19
N ALA A 127 11.14 -7.71 -6.50
CA ALA A 127 9.75 -7.65 -6.90
C ALA A 127 9.71 -8.45 -8.20
N ALA A 128 9.50 -9.76 -8.07
CA ALA A 128 9.52 -10.64 -9.22
C ALA A 128 8.54 -10.02 -10.21
N HIS A 129 9.02 -9.75 -11.42
CA HIS A 129 8.10 -9.49 -12.52
C HIS A 129 7.18 -10.72 -12.53
N PRO A 130 5.87 -10.56 -12.28
CA PRO A 130 4.98 -11.68 -12.06
C PRO A 130 5.06 -12.67 -13.21
N GLU A 131 5.18 -12.14 -14.42
CA GLU A 131 5.44 -12.86 -15.67
C GLU A 131 6.68 -13.76 -15.60
N ARG A 132 7.82 -13.23 -15.12
CA ARG A 132 9.04 -14.03 -14.89
C ARG A 132 8.84 -15.09 -13.80
N ALA A 133 7.89 -14.87 -12.91
CA ALA A 133 7.49 -15.78 -11.87
C ALA A 133 6.33 -16.69 -12.32
N GLY A 134 5.96 -16.71 -13.61
CA GLY A 134 4.92 -17.57 -14.19
C GLY A 134 3.48 -17.09 -14.02
N TYR A 135 3.24 -15.90 -13.49
CA TYR A 135 1.90 -15.30 -13.45
C TYR A 135 1.52 -14.79 -14.84
N ARG A 136 0.28 -15.06 -15.24
CA ARG A 136 -0.36 -14.51 -16.43
C ARG A 136 -1.48 -13.56 -16.02
N HIS A 137 -1.68 -12.52 -16.82
CA HIS A 137 -2.82 -11.63 -16.67
C HIS A 137 -4.14 -12.41 -16.77
N GLU A 138 -5.07 -12.16 -15.85
CA GLU A 138 -6.41 -12.75 -15.83
C GLU A 138 -7.46 -11.67 -16.12
N ALA A 139 -7.47 -10.57 -15.37
CA ALA A 139 -8.46 -9.50 -15.51
C ALA A 139 -7.95 -8.13 -15.03
N TRP A 140 -8.55 -7.07 -15.57
CA TRP A 140 -8.45 -5.70 -15.08
C TRP A 140 -9.79 -5.27 -14.50
N HIS A 141 -9.80 -4.75 -13.28
CA HIS A 141 -10.98 -4.16 -12.65
C HIS A 141 -10.76 -2.66 -12.45
N LEU A 142 -11.58 -1.84 -13.10
CA LEU A 142 -11.45 -0.38 -13.05
C LEU A 142 -12.20 0.20 -11.85
N TYR A 143 -11.54 1.12 -11.15
CA TYR A 143 -12.05 1.87 -10.01
C TYR A 143 -12.09 3.34 -10.38
N GLY A 144 -13.18 3.73 -11.07
CA GLY A 144 -13.27 5.05 -11.69
C GLY A 144 -12.26 5.22 -12.84
N PRO A 145 -11.97 6.47 -13.25
CA PRO A 145 -11.13 6.75 -14.42
C PRO A 145 -9.63 6.57 -14.16
N ASP A 146 -9.20 6.59 -12.90
CA ASP A 146 -7.79 6.79 -12.54
C ASP A 146 -7.16 5.62 -11.78
N HIS A 147 -7.91 4.58 -11.44
CA HIS A 147 -7.40 3.44 -10.69
C HIS A 147 -7.81 2.12 -11.31
N ALA A 148 -6.90 1.15 -11.35
CA ALA A 148 -7.14 -0.17 -11.90
C ALA A 148 -6.46 -1.25 -11.05
N LYS A 149 -7.20 -2.32 -10.75
CA LYS A 149 -6.68 -3.53 -10.11
C LYS A 149 -6.42 -4.57 -11.19
N GLN A 150 -5.17 -4.94 -11.35
CA GLN A 150 -4.76 -6.08 -12.14
C GLN A 150 -4.86 -7.35 -11.30
N ARG A 151 -5.56 -8.35 -11.81
CA ARG A 151 -5.56 -9.71 -11.29
C ARG A 151 -4.74 -10.61 -12.19
N MET A 152 -3.82 -11.37 -11.59
CA MET A 152 -2.97 -12.32 -12.30
C MET A 152 -2.97 -13.67 -11.60
N ARG A 153 -2.83 -14.73 -12.39
CA ARG A 153 -2.89 -16.13 -11.93
C ARG A 153 -1.74 -16.96 -12.49
N ARG A 154 -1.26 -17.91 -11.71
CA ARG A 154 -0.32 -18.97 -12.12
C ARG A 154 -1.04 -20.27 -12.45
N ALA A 155 -0.35 -21.16 -13.16
CA ALA A 155 -0.87 -22.49 -13.49
C ALA A 155 -1.19 -23.36 -12.25
N ASP A 156 -0.52 -23.11 -11.12
CA ASP A 156 -0.79 -23.77 -9.83
C ASP A 156 -2.05 -23.24 -9.12
N GLY A 157 -2.78 -22.31 -9.74
CA GLY A 157 -3.97 -21.68 -9.19
C GLY A 157 -3.70 -20.47 -8.30
N SER A 158 -2.44 -20.20 -7.90
CA SER A 158 -2.10 -19.06 -7.06
C SER A 158 -2.35 -17.73 -7.78
N LYS A 159 -2.92 -16.77 -7.03
CA LYS A 159 -3.32 -15.45 -7.54
C LYS A 159 -2.50 -14.35 -6.89
N THR A 160 -2.26 -13.27 -7.63
CA THR A 160 -1.64 -12.05 -7.10
C THR A 160 -2.25 -10.83 -7.77
N MET A 161 -2.38 -9.75 -7.00
CA MET A 161 -3.03 -8.52 -7.44
C MET A 161 -2.03 -7.37 -7.49
N ARG A 162 -2.22 -6.47 -8.44
CA ARG A 162 -1.44 -5.24 -8.56
C ARG A 162 -2.37 -4.07 -8.80
N TRP A 163 -1.99 -2.91 -8.29
CA TRP A 163 -2.68 -1.67 -8.58
C TRP A 163 -1.88 -0.89 -9.60
N GLU A 164 -2.59 -0.20 -10.48
CA GLU A 164 -2.07 0.87 -11.31
C GLU A 164 -2.98 2.09 -11.16
N SER A 165 -2.39 3.27 -11.24
CA SER A 165 -3.13 4.53 -11.20
C SER A 165 -2.64 5.49 -12.26
N ARG A 166 -3.52 6.39 -12.67
CA ARG A 166 -3.22 7.44 -13.63
C ARG A 166 -2.53 8.61 -12.93
N ASN A 167 -1.32 8.96 -13.38
CA ASN A 167 -0.60 10.12 -12.85
C ASN A 167 -1.15 11.44 -13.42
N ALA A 168 -0.62 12.58 -12.95
CA ALA A 168 -1.04 13.91 -13.43
C ALA A 168 -0.81 14.16 -14.93
N ARG A 169 -0.03 13.31 -15.62
CA ARG A 169 0.21 13.37 -17.07
C ARG A 169 -0.72 12.45 -17.86
N GLY A 170 -1.61 11.72 -17.19
CA GLY A 170 -2.50 10.77 -17.83
C GLY A 170 -1.90 9.38 -18.07
N GLU A 171 -0.73 9.07 -17.50
CA GLU A 171 -0.01 7.81 -17.70
C GLU A 171 -0.34 6.81 -16.58
N TRP A 172 -0.53 5.53 -16.93
CA TRP A 172 -0.67 4.45 -15.95
C TRP A 172 0.67 4.14 -15.29
N VAL A 173 0.71 4.20 -13.97
CA VAL A 173 1.90 3.91 -13.17
C VAL A 173 1.57 2.94 -12.03
N PRO A 174 2.51 2.07 -11.61
CA PRO A 174 2.25 1.11 -10.55
C PRO A 174 1.91 1.74 -9.19
N GLY A 175 0.95 1.14 -8.50
CA GLY A 175 0.47 1.51 -7.18
C GLY A 175 -0.74 2.45 -7.19
N LEU A 176 -1.15 2.87 -6.00
CA LEU A 176 -2.32 3.74 -5.78
C LEU A 176 -1.98 5.24 -5.66
N LEU A 177 -0.74 5.63 -5.93
CA LEU A 177 -0.26 7.03 -5.83
C LEU A 177 -0.57 7.72 -4.48
N GLY A 178 -0.67 6.96 -3.40
CA GLY A 178 -0.96 7.47 -2.05
C GLY A 178 -2.43 7.34 -1.63
N THR A 179 -3.33 7.01 -2.56
CA THR A 179 -4.73 6.69 -2.27
C THR A 179 -4.82 5.38 -1.48
N ARG A 180 -5.70 5.31 -0.47
CA ARG A 180 -5.97 4.08 0.27
C ARG A 180 -7.07 3.31 -0.45
N GLU A 181 -7.06 1.98 -0.37
CA GLU A 181 -8.11 1.14 -0.98
C GLU A 181 -9.51 1.51 -0.46
N ALA A 182 -9.65 1.82 0.83
CA ALA A 182 -10.92 2.24 1.44
C ALA A 182 -11.47 3.59 0.91
N ASP A 183 -10.61 4.42 0.30
CA ASP A 183 -10.98 5.71 -0.28
C ASP A 183 -11.36 5.59 -1.77
N LEU A 184 -11.15 4.42 -2.39
CA LEU A 184 -11.56 4.17 -3.77
C LEU A 184 -13.09 4.08 -3.86
N PRO A 185 -13.68 4.43 -5.02
CA PRO A 185 -15.10 4.18 -5.27
C PRO A 185 -15.42 2.68 -5.16
N LEU A 186 -16.70 2.33 -5.05
CA LEU A 186 -17.09 0.94 -5.23
C LEU A 186 -16.82 0.49 -6.68
N TYR A 187 -16.57 -0.80 -6.86
CA TYR A 187 -16.42 -1.38 -8.19
C TYR A 187 -17.75 -1.24 -8.95
N ARG A 188 -17.73 -0.70 -10.18
CA ARG A 188 -18.95 -0.39 -10.95
C ARG A 188 -19.92 0.59 -10.26
N GLN A 189 -19.42 1.50 -9.43
CA GLN A 189 -20.24 2.47 -8.69
C GLN A 189 -21.24 3.27 -9.56
N ASP A 190 -20.90 3.60 -10.81
CA ASP A 190 -21.82 4.32 -11.69
C ASP A 190 -23.01 3.44 -12.11
N GLU A 191 -22.80 2.15 -12.34
CA GLU A 191 -23.88 1.18 -12.60
C GLU A 191 -24.76 0.99 -11.36
N VAL A 192 -24.17 0.99 -10.16
CA VAL A 192 -24.92 0.95 -8.89
C VAL A 192 -25.86 2.15 -8.76
N ARG A 193 -25.38 3.36 -9.12
CA ARG A 193 -26.20 4.57 -9.10
C ARG A 193 -27.33 4.51 -10.10
N MET A 194 -27.09 3.93 -11.28
CA MET A 194 -28.12 3.70 -12.28
C MET A 194 -29.20 2.74 -11.78
N ALA A 195 -28.80 1.61 -11.19
CA ALA A 195 -29.71 0.63 -10.61
C ALA A 195 -30.57 1.25 -9.49
N ALA A 196 -29.93 1.98 -8.57
CA ALA A 196 -30.64 2.67 -7.50
C ALA A 196 -31.67 3.67 -8.05
N ALA A 197 -31.31 4.47 -9.06
CA ALA A 197 -32.23 5.40 -9.71
C ALA A 197 -33.40 4.69 -10.43
N ALA A 198 -33.16 3.48 -10.95
CA ALA A 198 -34.17 2.65 -11.59
C ALA A 198 -34.98 1.78 -10.61
N SER A 199 -34.68 1.84 -9.30
CA SER A 199 -35.24 0.94 -8.28
C SER A 199 -34.98 -0.55 -8.57
N GLU A 200 -33.85 -0.84 -9.21
CA GLU A 200 -33.38 -2.21 -9.48
C GLU A 200 -32.47 -2.70 -8.34
N SER A 201 -32.51 -4.00 -8.07
CA SER A 201 -31.70 -4.58 -7.00
C SER A 201 -30.21 -4.58 -7.36
N VAL A 202 -29.36 -4.26 -6.38
CA VAL A 202 -27.90 -4.30 -6.47
C VAL A 202 -27.37 -5.43 -5.61
N VAL A 203 -26.59 -6.33 -6.21
CA VAL A 203 -25.88 -7.40 -5.50
C VAL A 203 -24.55 -6.89 -4.97
N LEU A 204 -24.35 -7.00 -3.66
CA LEU A 204 -23.06 -6.73 -3.02
C LEU A 204 -22.30 -8.06 -2.88
N CYS A 205 -21.27 -8.25 -3.70
CA CYS A 205 -20.36 -9.40 -3.65
C CYS A 205 -19.09 -9.07 -2.84
N GLU A 206 -18.37 -10.10 -2.40
CA GLU A 206 -17.06 -9.92 -1.75
C GLU A 206 -15.92 -9.61 -2.74
N SER A 207 -16.03 -10.03 -4.01
CA SER A 207 -14.94 -9.92 -4.98
C SER A 207 -15.36 -9.36 -6.34
N GLU A 208 -14.41 -8.71 -7.03
CA GLU A 208 -14.65 -8.17 -8.36
C GLU A 208 -14.91 -9.28 -9.38
N SER A 209 -14.23 -10.42 -9.24
CA SER A 209 -14.43 -11.58 -10.11
C SER A 209 -15.84 -12.16 -9.99
N SER A 210 -16.45 -12.10 -8.80
CA SER A 210 -17.82 -12.55 -8.61
C SER A 210 -18.78 -11.54 -9.26
N CYS A 211 -18.57 -10.22 -9.10
CA CYS A 211 -19.34 -9.21 -9.81
C CYS A 211 -19.26 -9.36 -11.34
N ASP A 212 -18.09 -9.69 -11.87
CA ASP A 212 -17.87 -9.85 -13.31
C ASP A 212 -18.62 -11.04 -13.91
N ALA A 213 -18.85 -12.09 -13.11
CA ALA A 213 -19.59 -13.29 -13.55
C ALA A 213 -21.11 -13.09 -13.57
N LEU A 214 -21.64 -12.17 -12.77
CA LEU A 214 -23.08 -11.89 -12.67
C LEU A 214 -23.59 -11.07 -13.87
N HIS A 215 -23.69 -11.71 -15.03
CA HIS A 215 -24.19 -11.07 -16.24
C HIS A 215 -25.68 -10.75 -16.15
N GLY A 216 -26.07 -9.52 -16.50
CA GLY A 216 -27.48 -9.09 -16.45
C GLY A 216 -27.98 -8.74 -15.04
N VAL A 217 -27.06 -8.65 -14.07
CA VAL A 217 -27.35 -8.25 -12.69
C VAL A 217 -26.44 -7.08 -12.33
N TYR A 218 -26.99 -6.05 -11.69
CA TYR A 218 -26.16 -4.99 -11.12
C TYR A 218 -25.43 -5.52 -9.92
N ALA A 219 -24.11 -5.60 -10.01
CA ALA A 219 -23.26 -6.15 -8.96
C ALA A 219 -22.11 -5.20 -8.67
N THR A 220 -21.76 -5.09 -7.40
CA THR A 220 -20.69 -4.24 -6.91
C THR A 220 -19.91 -4.92 -5.80
N THR A 221 -18.69 -4.44 -5.58
CA THR A 221 -17.86 -4.79 -4.43
C THR A 221 -16.98 -3.58 -4.05
N TRP A 222 -16.11 -3.73 -3.05
CA TRP A 222 -15.14 -2.72 -2.65
C TRP A 222 -13.71 -3.10 -3.06
N ALA A 223 -12.79 -2.15 -3.03
CA ALA A 223 -11.37 -2.45 -3.15
C ALA A 223 -10.88 -3.11 -1.85
N GLY A 224 -10.42 -4.36 -1.93
CA GLY A 224 -9.91 -5.12 -0.78
C GLY A 224 -10.43 -6.55 -0.78
N GLY A 225 -10.69 -7.09 0.42
CA GLY A 225 -11.39 -8.37 0.63
C GLY A 225 -12.17 -8.37 1.95
N ALA A 226 -12.72 -9.52 2.37
CA ALA A 226 -13.56 -9.68 3.58
C ALA A 226 -13.05 -9.00 4.86
N GLY A 227 -11.72 -8.93 5.05
CA GLY A 227 -11.13 -8.39 6.27
C GLY A 227 -11.29 -6.88 6.44
N SER A 228 -11.53 -6.14 5.35
CA SER A 228 -11.49 -4.67 5.36
C SER A 228 -12.60 -4.01 4.53
N PRO A 229 -13.89 -4.32 4.75
CA PRO A 229 -14.98 -3.63 4.08
C PRO A 229 -15.01 -2.14 4.48
N PRO A 230 -15.03 -1.20 3.52
CA PRO A 230 -15.12 0.23 3.79
C PRO A 230 -16.56 0.62 4.10
N VAL A 231 -16.99 0.30 5.33
CA VAL A 231 -18.38 0.45 5.81
C VAL A 231 -18.95 1.85 5.52
N GLU A 232 -18.21 2.92 5.81
CA GLU A 232 -18.67 4.29 5.56
C GLU A 232 -18.95 4.55 4.07
N THR A 233 -18.10 4.06 3.17
CA THR A 233 -18.28 4.20 1.72
C THR A 233 -19.46 3.35 1.24
N LEU A 234 -19.60 2.13 1.73
CA LEU A 234 -20.70 1.23 1.40
C LEU A 234 -22.05 1.84 1.80
N THR A 235 -22.20 2.27 3.05
CA THR A 235 -23.45 2.89 3.54
C THR A 235 -23.81 4.13 2.74
N ARG A 236 -22.85 4.99 2.41
CA ARG A 236 -23.10 6.21 1.63
C ARG A 236 -23.49 5.93 0.17
N VAL A 237 -22.82 4.98 -0.49
CA VAL A 237 -23.03 4.73 -1.93
C VAL A 237 -24.30 3.90 -2.17
N LEU A 238 -24.63 3.01 -1.25
CA LEU A 238 -25.80 2.13 -1.33
C LEU A 238 -27.03 2.69 -0.61
N GLU A 239 -26.96 3.94 -0.15
CA GLU A 239 -28.09 4.60 0.51
C GLU A 239 -29.30 4.65 -0.44
N GLY A 240 -30.43 4.10 0.01
CA GLY A 240 -31.68 4.05 -0.78
C GLY A 240 -31.71 3.01 -1.90
N ALA A 241 -30.64 2.25 -2.12
CA ALA A 241 -30.63 1.14 -3.07
C ALA A 241 -31.29 -0.12 -2.45
N ASP A 242 -31.94 -0.94 -3.29
CA ASP A 242 -32.37 -2.28 -2.90
C ASP A 242 -31.17 -3.24 -2.95
N VAL A 243 -30.55 -3.49 -1.81
CA VAL A 243 -29.29 -4.25 -1.71
C VAL A 243 -29.55 -5.70 -1.33
N VAL A 244 -28.93 -6.62 -2.07
CA VAL A 244 -28.80 -8.03 -1.68
C VAL A 244 -27.33 -8.38 -1.47
N ILE A 245 -26.96 -8.77 -0.26
CA ILE A 245 -25.61 -9.23 0.07
C ILE A 245 -25.52 -10.71 -0.25
N VAL A 246 -24.55 -11.07 -1.10
CA VAL A 246 -24.21 -12.46 -1.41
C VAL A 246 -22.76 -12.69 -0.98
N PRO A 247 -22.54 -13.14 0.27
CA PRO A 247 -21.20 -13.36 0.80
C PRO A 247 -20.63 -14.69 0.30
N ASP A 248 -19.32 -14.83 0.38
CA ASP A 248 -18.67 -16.14 0.29
C ASP A 248 -19.14 -16.97 1.49
N HIS A 249 -19.61 -18.20 1.23
CA HIS A 249 -20.10 -19.08 2.30
C HIS A 249 -18.95 -19.83 2.96
N ASP A 250 -18.07 -19.08 3.59
CA ASP A 250 -16.99 -19.56 4.46
C ASP A 250 -16.89 -18.71 5.74
N ASP A 251 -15.99 -19.07 6.66
CA ASP A 251 -15.85 -18.36 7.93
C ASP A 251 -15.50 -16.87 7.77
N ALA A 252 -14.70 -16.52 6.75
CA ALA A 252 -14.26 -15.15 6.51
C ALA A 252 -15.38 -14.31 5.91
N GLY A 253 -16.10 -14.85 4.93
CA GLY A 253 -17.25 -14.22 4.29
C GLY A 253 -18.42 -14.04 5.25
N LEU A 254 -18.70 -15.02 6.12
CA LEU A 254 -19.71 -14.89 7.17
C LEU A 254 -19.33 -13.84 8.24
N ALA A 255 -18.04 -13.76 8.61
CA ALA A 255 -17.56 -12.69 9.50
C ALA A 255 -17.66 -11.31 8.84
N CYS A 256 -17.43 -11.22 7.53
CA CYS A 256 -17.64 -9.99 6.76
C CYS A 256 -19.12 -9.62 6.71
N LEU A 257 -20.00 -10.58 6.38
CA LEU A 257 -21.46 -10.42 6.37
C LEU A 257 -21.95 -9.82 7.68
N ALA A 258 -21.50 -10.35 8.82
CA ALA A 258 -21.90 -9.86 10.14
C ALA A 258 -21.61 -8.35 10.34
N ARG A 259 -20.53 -7.83 9.73
CA ARG A 259 -20.21 -6.40 9.74
C ARG A 259 -21.08 -5.61 8.76
N LEU A 260 -21.35 -6.19 7.58
CA LEU A 260 -22.16 -5.55 6.54
C LEU A 260 -23.63 -5.41 6.95
N VAL A 261 -24.22 -6.41 7.58
CA VAL A 261 -25.62 -6.35 8.03
C VAL A 261 -25.85 -5.29 9.12
N VAL A 262 -24.84 -5.00 9.95
CA VAL A 262 -24.90 -3.91 10.93
C VAL A 262 -24.87 -2.55 10.21
N ALA A 263 -24.08 -2.43 9.14
CA ALA A 263 -23.94 -1.21 8.37
C ALA A 263 -25.10 -0.95 7.39
N LEU A 264 -25.75 -2.03 6.94
CA LEU A 264 -26.79 -2.05 5.93
C LEU A 264 -27.97 -2.92 6.45
N PRO A 265 -28.68 -2.48 7.50
CA PRO A 265 -29.72 -3.29 8.15
C PRO A 265 -30.88 -3.66 7.21
N HIS A 266 -31.15 -2.81 6.22
CA HIS A 266 -32.20 -3.03 5.23
C HIS A 266 -31.80 -4.01 4.11
N ALA A 267 -30.53 -4.42 4.04
CA ALA A 267 -30.09 -5.33 3.01
C ALA A 267 -30.70 -6.72 3.19
N ARG A 268 -31.04 -7.35 2.07
CA ARG A 268 -31.39 -8.77 2.01
C ARG A 268 -30.15 -9.62 1.93
N VAL A 269 -30.23 -10.86 2.37
CA VAL A 269 -29.09 -11.78 2.43
C VAL A 269 -29.44 -13.08 1.72
N LEU A 270 -28.68 -13.38 0.66
CA LEU A 270 -28.74 -14.65 -0.05
C LEU A 270 -27.39 -15.34 0.12
N VAL A 271 -27.40 -16.51 0.78
CA VAL A 271 -26.18 -17.30 1.02
C VAL A 271 -26.29 -18.57 0.18
N GLY A 272 -25.23 -18.90 -0.56
CA GLY A 272 -25.13 -20.13 -1.36
C GLY A 272 -24.91 -21.39 -0.50
N GLU A 273 -24.53 -22.48 -1.14
CA GLU A 273 -24.08 -23.70 -0.46
C GLU A 273 -22.69 -23.48 0.17
N LEU A 274 -22.27 -24.37 1.07
CA LEU A 274 -21.00 -24.23 1.79
C LEU A 274 -19.82 -24.16 0.79
N GLY A 275 -19.02 -23.11 0.91
CA GLY A 275 -17.88 -22.84 0.04
C GLY A 275 -18.21 -22.13 -1.28
N GLU A 276 -19.49 -21.84 -1.57
CA GLU A 276 -19.88 -21.07 -2.74
C GLU A 276 -19.71 -19.56 -2.50
N ASP A 277 -19.23 -18.86 -3.53
CA ASP A 277 -19.37 -17.41 -3.65
C ASP A 277 -20.60 -17.04 -4.52
N ALA A 278 -20.80 -15.74 -4.76
CA ALA A 278 -21.89 -15.27 -5.61
C ALA A 278 -21.83 -15.80 -7.04
N LYS A 279 -20.62 -16.02 -7.58
CA LYS A 279 -20.43 -16.57 -8.92
C LYS A 279 -20.81 -18.04 -8.95
N ASP A 280 -20.35 -18.84 -8.00
CA ASP A 280 -20.62 -20.27 -7.95
C ASP A 280 -22.12 -20.54 -7.80
N LEU A 281 -22.79 -19.77 -6.93
CA LEU A 281 -24.25 -19.77 -6.81
C LEU A 281 -24.92 -19.46 -8.15
N TYR A 282 -24.51 -18.37 -8.81
CA TYR A 282 -25.06 -17.95 -10.10
C TYR A 282 -24.86 -18.98 -11.21
N ASP A 283 -23.65 -19.51 -11.35
CA ASP A 283 -23.31 -20.53 -12.35
C ASP A 283 -24.11 -21.82 -12.15
N ARG A 284 -24.39 -22.19 -10.90
CA ARG A 284 -25.16 -23.39 -10.56
C ARG A 284 -26.65 -23.24 -10.87
N VAL A 285 -27.26 -22.10 -10.51
CA VAL A 285 -28.72 -21.94 -10.60
C VAL A 285 -29.19 -21.30 -11.91
N GLY A 286 -28.30 -20.55 -12.58
CA GLY A 286 -28.61 -19.77 -13.78
C GLY A 286 -29.38 -18.48 -13.48
N LEU A 287 -29.40 -17.57 -14.45
CA LEU A 287 -29.91 -16.20 -14.29
C LEU A 287 -31.34 -16.14 -13.73
N ASP A 288 -32.30 -16.83 -14.34
CA ASP A 288 -33.72 -16.72 -13.95
C ASP A 288 -33.94 -17.13 -12.49
N ARG A 289 -33.37 -18.28 -12.08
CA ARG A 289 -33.46 -18.76 -10.70
C ARG A 289 -32.69 -17.87 -9.74
N PHE A 290 -31.55 -17.31 -10.18
CA PHE A 290 -30.79 -16.38 -9.37
C PHE A 290 -31.62 -15.12 -9.06
N LEU A 291 -32.28 -14.54 -10.07
CA LEU A 291 -33.17 -13.39 -9.89
C LEU A 291 -34.35 -13.69 -8.96
N GLU A 292 -34.98 -14.87 -9.09
CA GLU A 292 -36.03 -15.32 -8.16
C GLU A 292 -35.52 -15.44 -6.71
N GLN A 293 -34.31 -15.97 -6.51
CA GLN A 293 -33.69 -16.09 -5.20
C GLN A 293 -33.31 -14.74 -4.61
N LEU A 294 -32.79 -13.82 -5.43
CA LEU A 294 -32.53 -12.44 -5.01
C LEU A 294 -33.83 -11.77 -4.57
N ALA A 295 -34.91 -11.88 -5.35
CA ALA A 295 -36.22 -11.30 -5.05
C ALA A 295 -36.83 -11.85 -3.74
N SER A 296 -36.62 -13.14 -3.46
CA SER A 296 -37.17 -13.82 -2.27
C SER A 296 -36.24 -13.81 -1.06
N ALA A 297 -35.03 -13.24 -1.16
CA ALA A 297 -34.06 -13.24 -0.09
C ALA A 297 -34.58 -12.52 1.18
N PRO A 298 -34.39 -13.09 2.39
CA PRO A 298 -34.83 -12.46 3.62
C PRO A 298 -33.98 -11.23 3.96
N THR A 299 -34.59 -10.22 4.58
CA THR A 299 -33.87 -9.07 5.16
C THR A 299 -32.99 -9.52 6.32
N ALA A 300 -31.86 -8.87 6.52
CA ALA A 300 -30.96 -9.16 7.63
C ALA A 300 -31.65 -9.08 9.01
N GLU A 301 -32.59 -8.14 9.18
CA GLU A 301 -33.40 -7.99 10.39
C GLU A 301 -34.25 -9.23 10.70
N SER A 302 -34.81 -9.89 9.67
CA SER A 302 -35.64 -11.09 9.84
C SER A 302 -34.84 -12.33 10.28
N ARG A 303 -33.53 -12.37 10.08
CA ARG A 303 -32.63 -13.42 10.59
C ARG A 303 -32.19 -13.21 12.04
N GLY A 304 -32.41 -12.02 12.62
CA GLY A 304 -32.06 -11.68 14.00
C GLY A 304 -33.05 -12.19 15.07
N GLY A 305 -34.13 -12.85 14.66
CA GLY A 305 -35.13 -13.43 15.55
C GLY A 305 -34.74 -14.83 16.04
N ARG A 306 -34.03 -14.89 17.18
CA ARG A 306 -33.68 -16.07 18.01
C ARG A 306 -32.66 -17.06 17.43
N GLU A 307 -31.52 -17.12 18.15
CA GLU A 307 -30.70 -18.32 18.41
C GLU A 307 -30.35 -19.22 17.21
N ASP A 308 -29.19 -19.01 16.56
CA ASP A 308 -28.45 -20.12 15.87
C ASP A 308 -27.06 -19.71 15.32
N PHE A 309 -26.20 -19.10 16.16
CA PHE A 309 -24.75 -18.96 15.83
C PHE A 309 -23.82 -19.36 16.99
N ARG A 310 -24.33 -20.08 17.99
CA ARG A 310 -23.51 -20.65 19.07
C ARG A 310 -23.87 -22.09 19.33
N SER A 311 -23.32 -22.99 18.54
CA SER A 311 -22.86 -24.30 18.99
C SER A 311 -22.25 -24.99 17.78
N HIS A 312 -20.97 -25.36 17.89
CA HIS A 312 -20.29 -26.54 17.35
C HIS A 312 -18.79 -26.35 17.64
N ALA A 313 -18.48 -26.26 18.94
CA ALA A 313 -17.16 -26.59 19.48
C ALA A 313 -17.42 -27.66 20.54
N GLY A 314 -17.41 -28.90 20.09
CA GLY A 314 -17.36 -30.11 20.88
C GLY A 314 -16.27 -31.00 20.30
#